data_AF-A0A4Y6UCK2-F1
#
_entry.id   AF-A0A4Y6UCK2-F1
#
_cell.length_a   1.000
_cell.length_b   1.000
_cell.length_c   1.000
_cell.angle_alpha   90.00
_cell.angle_beta   90.00
_cell.angle_gamma   90.00
#
_symmetry.space_group_name_H-M   'P 1'
#
loop_
_entity.id
_entity.type
_entity.pdbx_description
1 polymer ?
#
loop_
_entity_poly.entity_id
_entity_poly.type
_entity_poly.pdbx_seq_one_letter_code
_entity_poly.pdbx_strand_id
1 'polypeptide(L)'
;MALDDKAVAHIAKLARIGLAPEEVAAFRQQMEGIVEWVGMLEEVNIAGVPPMVGTGLATPRLRADEVTNGTATGGDCREAVLENAPDRVGPYYTVPKVVE
;
A
#
# COMPACT_ATOMS: atom_id res chain seq x y z
N MET A 1 6.53 -16.15 17.12
CA MET A 1 6.50 -16.72 15.75
C MET A 1 7.79 -16.31 15.08
N ALA A 2 8.66 -17.25 14.69
CA ALA A 2 9.98 -16.92 14.15
C ALA A 2 9.84 -16.50 12.67
N LEU A 3 10.39 -15.34 12.31
CA LEU A 3 10.41 -14.85 10.94
C LEU A 3 11.65 -15.43 10.23
N ASP A 4 11.45 -16.22 9.17
CA ASP A 4 12.57 -16.74 8.37
C ASP A 4 12.89 -15.85 7.16
N ASP A 5 14.05 -16.06 6.55
CA ASP A 5 14.51 -15.27 5.39
C ASP A 5 13.55 -15.36 4.20
N LYS A 6 12.84 -16.49 4.06
CA LYS A 6 11.83 -16.70 3.02
C LYS A 6 10.60 -15.82 3.25
N ALA A 7 10.17 -15.68 4.50
CA ALA A 7 9.08 -14.80 4.88
C ALA A 7 9.43 -13.33 4.62
N VAL A 8 10.65 -12.90 4.94
CA VAL A 8 11.14 -11.54 4.62
C VAL A 8 11.10 -11.29 3.11
N ALA A 9 11.65 -12.20 2.31
CA ALA A 9 11.63 -12.09 0.85
C ALA A 9 10.19 -12.09 0.29
N HIS A 10 9.29 -12.88 0.89
CA HIS A 10 7.88 -12.92 0.51
C HIS A 10 7.18 -11.59 0.78
N ILE A 11 7.39 -11.00 1.97
CA ILE A 11 6.83 -9.69 2.35
C ILE A 11 7.37 -8.59 1.43
N ALA A 12 8.68 -8.59 1.13
CA ALA A 12 9.28 -7.64 0.19
C ALA A 12 8.62 -7.73 -1.20
N LYS A 13 8.36 -8.95 -1.68
CA LYS A 13 7.65 -9.17 -2.96
C LYS A 13 6.22 -8.64 -2.94
N LEU A 14 5.48 -8.84 -1.84
CA LEU A 14 4.13 -8.30 -1.68
C LEU A 14 4.13 -6.76 -1.72
N ALA A 15 5.12 -6.14 -1.07
CA ALA A 15 5.31 -4.69 -1.04
C ALA A 15 5.95 -4.10 -2.31
N ARG A 16 6.34 -4.94 -3.29
CA ARG A 16 7.08 -4.53 -4.51
C ARG A 16 8.42 -3.84 -4.21
N ILE A 17 9.10 -4.28 -3.16
CA ILE A 17 10.44 -3.81 -2.76
C ILE A 17 11.47 -4.84 -3.23
N GLY A 18 12.44 -4.39 -4.03
CA GLY A 18 13.60 -5.21 -4.40
C GLY A 18 14.62 -5.22 -3.27
N LEU A 19 14.89 -6.40 -2.71
CA LEU A 19 15.82 -6.58 -1.60
C LEU A 19 17.03 -7.40 -2.07
N ALA A 20 18.24 -6.91 -1.81
CA ALA A 20 19.45 -7.65 -2.14
C ALA A 20 19.63 -8.83 -1.15
N PRO A 21 20.22 -9.98 -1.58
CA PRO A 21 20.40 -11.15 -0.72
C PRO A 21 21.13 -10.84 0.60
N GLU A 22 22.10 -9.93 0.57
CA GLU A 22 22.87 -9.48 1.71
C GLU A 22 22.05 -8.66 2.72
N GLU A 23 20.98 -8.01 2.29
CA GLU A 23 20.12 -7.18 3.15
C GLU A 23 19.11 -8.03 3.92
N VAL A 24 18.75 -9.22 3.40
CA VAL A 24 17.71 -10.10 3.96
C VAL A 24 17.95 -10.40 5.43
N ALA A 25 19.19 -10.74 5.80
CA ALA A 25 19.52 -11.10 7.18
C ALA A 25 19.37 -9.91 8.15
N ALA A 26 19.74 -8.70 7.71
CA ALA A 26 19.58 -7.49 8.51
C ALA A 26 18.10 -7.13 8.70
N PHE A 27 17.31 -7.19 7.62
CA PHE A 27 15.87 -6.94 7.69
C PHE A 27 15.14 -7.99 8.52
N ARG A 28 15.53 -9.27 8.45
CA ARG A 28 14.98 -10.31 9.33
C ARG A 28 15.12 -9.92 10.79
N GLN A 29 16.33 -9.56 11.23
CA GLN A 29 16.59 -9.20 12.62
C GLN A 29 15.80 -7.97 13.06
N GLN A 30 15.72 -6.94 12.21
CA GLN A 30 14.96 -5.73 12.51
C GLN A 30 13.46 -6.00 12.60
N MET A 31 12.91 -6.78 11.67
CA MET A 31 11.50 -7.14 11.65
C MET A 31 11.13 -8.05 12.83
N GLU A 32 12.00 -8.98 13.20
CA GLU A 32 11.81 -9.83 14.38
C GLU A 32 11.69 -8.99 15.66
N GLY A 33 12.59 -8.00 15.85
CA GLY A 33 12.51 -7.08 16.98
C GLY A 33 11.23 -6.23 17.00
N ILE A 34 10.75 -5.77 15.83
CA ILE A 34 9.49 -5.01 15.73
C ILE A 34 8.29 -5.91 16.08
N VAL A 35 8.25 -7.14 15.56
CA VAL A 35 7.15 -8.08 15.83
C VAL A 35 7.13 -8.49 17.30
N GLU A 36 8.29 -8.72 17.91
CA GLU A 36 8.40 -9.00 19.35
C GLU A 36 7.88 -7.82 20.18
N TRP A 37 8.27 -6.59 19.83
CA TRP A 37 7.78 -5.39 20.50
C TRP A 37 6.26 -5.22 20.38
N VAL A 38 5.68 -5.47 19.19
CA VAL A 38 4.22 -5.46 19.00
C VAL A 38 3.53 -6.57 19.79
N GLY A 39 4.22 -7.69 20.03
CA GLY A 39 3.73 -8.81 20.84
C GLY A 39 3.34 -8.43 22.26
N MET A 40 3.88 -7.33 22.82
CA MET A 40 3.44 -6.81 24.13
C MET A 40 1.95 -6.48 24.18
N LEU A 41 1.30 -6.23 23.05
CA LEU A 41 -0.14 -5.99 22.98
C LEU A 41 -0.98 -7.24 23.33
N GLU A 42 -0.42 -8.45 23.23
CA GLU A 42 -1.10 -9.70 23.58
C GLU A 42 -1.39 -9.83 25.08
N GLU A 43 -0.66 -9.09 25.93
CA GLU A 43 -0.87 -9.08 27.39
C GLU A 43 -2.18 -8.40 27.80
N VAL A 44 -2.80 -7.63 26.90
CA VAL A 44 -4.00 -6.86 27.19
C VAL A 44 -5.25 -7.64 26.80
N ASN A 45 -6.11 -7.94 27.78
CA ASN A 45 -7.41 -8.57 27.50
C ASN A 45 -8.37 -7.57 26.84
N ILE A 46 -8.68 -7.82 25.57
CA ILE A 46 -9.62 -7.02 24.76
C ILE A 46 -10.98 -7.72 24.56
N ALA A 47 -11.33 -8.72 25.39
CA ALA A 47 -12.61 -9.41 25.29
C ALA A 47 -13.79 -8.43 25.40
N GLY A 48 -14.63 -8.41 24.36
CA GLY A 48 -15.79 -7.51 24.28
C GLY A 48 -15.49 -6.08 23.83
N VAL A 49 -14.22 -5.75 23.52
CA VAL A 49 -13.84 -4.45 22.95
C VAL A 49 -13.99 -4.50 21.43
N PRO A 50 -14.89 -3.71 20.82
CA PRO A 50 -15.04 -3.68 19.37
C PRO A 50 -13.84 -2.99 18.69
N PRO A 51 -13.39 -3.43 17.50
CA PRO A 51 -12.34 -2.76 16.76
C PRO A 51 -12.73 -1.33 16.37
N MET A 52 -11.78 -0.40 16.48
CA MET A 52 -11.96 0.98 16.05
C MET A 52 -11.73 1.11 14.55
N VAL A 53 -12.75 1.47 13.77
CA VAL A 53 -12.71 1.58 12.29
C VAL A 53 -12.46 3.03 11.82
N GLY A 54 -12.65 4.02 12.68
CA GLY A 54 -12.45 5.44 12.37
C GLY A 54 -12.67 6.35 13.57
N THR A 55 -12.31 7.62 13.45
CA THR A 55 -12.36 8.62 14.54
C THR A 55 -13.75 9.21 14.81
N GLY A 56 -14.79 8.72 14.14
CA GLY A 56 -16.17 9.17 14.32
C GLY A 56 -17.18 8.16 13.81
N LEU A 57 -18.44 8.31 14.23
CA LEU A 57 -19.61 7.61 13.69
C LEU A 57 -19.78 8.01 12.22
N ALA A 58 -18.97 7.43 11.34
CA ALA A 58 -18.99 7.70 9.92
C ALA A 58 -20.14 6.90 9.31
N THR A 59 -21.30 7.54 9.17
CA THR A 59 -22.25 7.11 8.14
C THR A 59 -21.54 7.22 6.79
N PRO A 60 -21.71 6.23 5.88
CA PRO A 60 -21.14 6.34 4.55
C PRO A 60 -21.59 7.64 3.88
N ARG A 61 -20.63 8.47 3.47
CA ARG A 61 -20.95 9.70 2.72
C ARG A 61 -21.33 9.29 1.30
N LEU A 62 -22.57 9.57 0.92
CA LEU A 62 -23.02 9.40 -0.45
C LEU A 62 -22.49 10.56 -1.29
N ARG A 63 -22.02 10.23 -2.49
CA ARG A 63 -21.73 11.21 -3.55
C ARG A 63 -22.95 11.29 -4.47
N ALA A 64 -23.33 12.50 -4.89
CA ALA A 64 -24.36 12.66 -5.91
C ALA A 64 -23.93 11.99 -7.23
N ASP A 65 -24.87 11.34 -7.93
CA ASP A 65 -24.61 10.71 -9.22
C ASP A 65 -24.65 11.75 -10.35
N GLU A 66 -23.67 12.64 -10.33
CA GLU A 66 -23.53 13.73 -11.29
C GLU A 66 -22.26 13.56 -12.12
N VAL A 67 -22.38 13.83 -13.42
CA VAL A 67 -21.27 13.81 -14.36
C VAL A 67 -20.44 15.08 -14.15
N THR A 68 -19.22 14.90 -13.67
CA THR A 68 -18.24 15.98 -13.49
C THR A 68 -17.04 15.67 -14.37
N ASN A 69 -17.10 16.08 -15.63
CA ASN A 69 -16.04 15.84 -16.62
C ASN A 69 -15.27 17.13 -16.96
N GLY A 70 -15.29 18.12 -16.07
CA GLY A 70 -14.55 19.36 -16.25
C GLY A 70 -13.10 19.23 -15.83
N THR A 71 -12.31 20.29 -16.06
CA THR A 71 -10.90 20.37 -15.70
C THR A 71 -10.64 20.21 -14.20
N ALA A 72 -11.60 20.56 -13.35
CA ALA A 72 -11.52 20.41 -11.89
C ALA A 72 -11.59 18.95 -11.40
N THR A 73 -12.08 18.02 -12.22
CA THR A 73 -12.30 16.61 -11.87
C THR A 73 -11.56 15.64 -12.80
N GLY A 74 -10.58 16.14 -13.57
CA GLY A 74 -9.71 15.32 -14.41
C GLY A 74 -10.18 15.14 -15.85
N GLY A 75 -11.26 15.83 -16.29
CA GLY A 75 -11.69 15.86 -17.68
C GLY A 75 -11.06 17.02 -18.47
N ASP A 76 -10.97 16.89 -19.79
CA ASP A 76 -10.38 17.88 -20.72
C ASP A 76 -8.96 18.38 -20.38
N CYS A 77 -8.25 17.70 -19.47
CA CYS A 77 -6.92 18.10 -18.99
C CYS A 77 -5.86 17.00 -19.20
N ARG A 78 -5.99 16.22 -20.29
CA ARG A 78 -5.11 15.09 -20.62
C ARG A 78 -3.62 15.43 -20.51
N GLU A 79 -3.19 16.58 -21.01
CA GLU A 79 -1.77 16.96 -20.94
C GLU A 79 -1.31 17.19 -19.49
N ALA A 80 -2.14 17.76 -18.62
CA ALA A 80 -1.82 17.92 -17.19
C ALA A 80 -1.78 16.57 -16.45
N VAL A 81 -2.64 15.62 -16.84
CA VAL A 81 -2.65 14.25 -16.30
C VAL A 81 -1.37 13.48 -16.68
N LEU A 82 -0.89 13.68 -17.90
CA LEU A 82 0.30 12.98 -18.43
C LEU A 82 1.62 13.71 -18.14
N GLU A 83 1.60 14.90 -17.55
CA GLU A 83 2.80 15.73 -17.34
C GLU A 83 3.88 15.02 -16.52
N ASN A 84 3.47 14.22 -15.53
CA ASN A 84 4.37 13.46 -14.66
C ASN A 84 4.61 12.01 -15.12
N ALA A 85 4.13 11.62 -16.31
CA ALA A 85 4.36 10.28 -16.83
C ALA A 85 5.86 10.08 -17.13
N PRO A 86 6.54 9.09 -16.51
CA PRO A 86 7.96 8.85 -16.77
C PRO A 86 8.23 8.47 -18.23
N ASP A 87 7.29 7.76 -18.85
CA ASP A 87 7.29 7.42 -20.26
C ASP A 87 5.83 7.46 -20.78
N ARG A 88 5.65 7.99 -21.99
CA ARG A 88 4.33 8.09 -22.63
C ARG A 88 4.44 7.96 -24.14
N VAL A 89 3.44 7.34 -24.74
CA VAL A 89 3.27 7.28 -26.20
C VAL A 89 1.92 7.90 -26.53
N GLY A 90 1.95 9.09 -27.12
CA GLY A 90 0.74 9.86 -27.42
C GLY A 90 -0.09 10.09 -26.16
N PRO A 91 -1.38 9.67 -26.15
CA PRO A 91 -2.27 9.86 -25.00
C PRO A 91 -2.20 8.74 -23.94
N TYR A 92 -1.19 7.85 -23.97
CA TYR A 92 -1.12 6.66 -23.09
C TYR A 92 0.14 6.65 -22.21
N TYR A 93 -0.02 6.14 -20.98
CA TYR A 93 1.11 5.70 -20.16
C TYR A 93 1.70 4.42 -20.77
N THR A 94 3.01 4.34 -20.85
CA THR A 94 3.71 3.12 -21.27
C THR A 94 4.23 2.35 -20.06
N VAL A 95 4.11 1.04 -20.13
CA VAL A 95 4.66 0.12 -19.14
C VAL A 95 5.32 -1.05 -19.88
N PRO A 96 6.33 -1.71 -19.29
CA PRO A 96 6.86 -2.95 -19.83
C PRO A 96 5.73 -3.96 -20.05
N LYS A 97 5.77 -4.66 -21.19
CA LYS A 97 4.79 -5.69 -21.50
C LYS A 97 4.80 -6.74 -20.38
N VAL A 98 3.63 -7.01 -19.81
CA VAL A 98 3.46 -8.13 -18.88
C VAL A 98 3.55 -9.41 -19.71
N VAL A 99 4.59 -10.19 -19.47
CA VAL A 99 4.81 -11.52 -20.05
C VAL A 99 4.92 -12.48 -18.88
N GLU A 100 4.22 -13.62 -18.95
CA GLU A 100 4.32 -14.71 -17.97
C GLU A 100 5.63 -15.49 -18.13
#